data_AF-A0A1C0TPN0-F1
#
_entry.id   AF-A0A1C0TPN0-F1
#
_cell.length_a   1.000
_cell.length_b   1.000
_cell.length_c   1.000
_cell.angle_alpha   90.00
_cell.angle_beta   90.00
_cell.angle_gamma   90.00
#
_symmetry.space_group_name_H-M   'P 1'
#
loop_
_entity.id
_entity.type
_entity.pdbx_description
1 polymer ?
#
loop_
_entity_poly.entity_id
_entity_poly.type
_entity_poly.pdbx_seq_one_letter_code
_entity_poly.pdbx_strand_id
1 'polypeptide(L)'
;MGCKSVDVGQVMVSFEEEVRQVEERLDKQEFMGAALGSVIGAAISIAIWFQLYLFNPKLSFMMFPVSGAIIGQFVRFFGRGYHDWFATIACMVYAVTAWVAWYMQIVVSERMSVSILIGLFFSGCVAANYFAKLSMPLELSEAFKHLIYEDRYPKKGTNIKGFAAVIFASTLALGVTYGITFMYVIFNHQLQSAKAASVEQAQQQRPTLKGIEVTEDVLSQLTTSQALLYAHAYFSGYKFNELGSYTRGFPRSIHKSQMILEYLMKARADRRAQFILGVLLQGNRGERLVNTAAEKGDHYAVLYQAFYAGCNQDSAAGNRILDTIYPLVTESAIKSEIESVRSYGYEPVCDEISMAHFPHSFVRGYIGQFRR
;
A
#
# COMPACT_ATOMS: atom_id res chain seq x y z
N MET A 1 48.77 -4.90 -68.74
CA MET A 1 47.63 -5.41 -67.95
C MET A 1 47.72 -6.92 -67.93
N GLY A 2 48.30 -7.49 -66.88
CA GLY A 2 48.42 -8.94 -66.74
C GLY A 2 47.15 -9.51 -66.13
N CYS A 3 46.36 -10.25 -66.91
CA CYS A 3 45.37 -11.17 -66.36
C CYS A 3 46.14 -12.27 -65.61
N LYS A 4 46.21 -12.15 -64.28
CA LYS A 4 46.52 -13.31 -63.43
C LYS A 4 45.44 -14.34 -63.70
N SER A 5 45.82 -15.46 -64.31
CA SER A 5 45.01 -16.68 -64.29
C SER A 5 44.79 -17.04 -62.83
N VAL A 6 43.59 -16.78 -62.33
CA VAL A 6 43.16 -17.31 -61.03
C VAL A 6 43.12 -18.81 -61.21
N ASP A 7 43.96 -19.51 -60.44
CA ASP A 7 44.08 -20.96 -60.51
C ASP A 7 42.77 -21.58 -60.01
N VAL A 8 41.96 -22.10 -60.94
CA VAL A 8 40.60 -22.60 -60.68
C VAL A 8 40.60 -23.68 -59.60
N GLY A 9 41.69 -24.46 -59.52
CA GLY A 9 41.88 -25.44 -58.46
C GLY A 9 42.01 -24.84 -57.05
N GLN A 10 42.65 -23.67 -56.91
CA GLN A 10 42.82 -23.01 -55.61
C GLN A 10 41.50 -22.41 -55.10
N VAL A 11 40.64 -21.93 -56.00
CA VAL A 11 39.30 -21.39 -55.68
C VAL A 11 38.31 -22.50 -55.29
N MET A 12 38.38 -23.66 -55.95
CA MET A 12 37.55 -24.80 -55.57
C MET A 12 37.90 -25.36 -54.18
N VAL A 13 39.20 -25.50 -53.87
CA VAL A 13 39.64 -25.99 -52.55
C VAL A 13 39.24 -25.04 -51.42
N SER A 14 39.25 -23.72 -51.64
CA SER A 14 38.79 -22.76 -50.63
C SER A 14 37.27 -22.82 -50.41
N PHE A 15 36.49 -23.04 -51.48
CA PHE A 15 35.02 -23.11 -51.36
C PHE A 15 34.55 -24.41 -50.68
N GLU A 16 35.18 -25.55 -50.98
CA GLU A 16 34.88 -26.82 -50.29
C GLU A 16 35.17 -26.73 -48.78
N GLU A 17 36.25 -26.02 -48.40
CA GLU A 17 36.57 -25.78 -47.00
C GLU A 17 35.55 -24.86 -46.31
N GLU A 18 35.07 -23.82 -47.00
CA GLU A 18 33.98 -22.96 -46.52
C GLU A 18 32.67 -23.76 -46.31
N VAL A 19 32.30 -24.62 -47.26
CA VAL A 19 31.13 -25.52 -47.14
C VAL A 19 31.27 -26.43 -45.92
N ARG A 20 32.45 -27.04 -45.71
CA ARG A 20 32.72 -27.89 -44.54
C ARG A 20 32.58 -27.13 -43.23
N GLN A 21 33.05 -25.89 -43.17
CA GLN A 21 32.88 -25.02 -41.99
C GLN A 21 31.42 -24.66 -41.74
N VAL A 22 30.62 -24.46 -42.80
CA VAL A 22 29.17 -24.26 -42.67
C VAL A 22 28.51 -25.50 -42.09
N GLU A 23 28.80 -26.69 -42.63
CA GLU A 23 28.23 -27.95 -42.14
C GLU A 23 28.58 -28.22 -40.68
N GLU A 24 29.82 -27.98 -40.26
CA GLU A 24 30.23 -28.14 -38.85
C GLU A 24 29.44 -27.19 -37.92
N ARG A 25 29.16 -25.96 -38.37
CA ARG A 25 28.32 -25.02 -37.61
C ARG A 25 26.85 -25.44 -37.57
N LEU A 26 26.34 -26.02 -38.65
CA LEU A 26 24.97 -26.53 -38.72
C LEU A 26 24.79 -27.79 -37.85
N ASP A 27 25.82 -28.62 -37.72
CA ASP A 27 25.78 -29.82 -36.87
C ASP A 27 25.88 -29.52 -35.38
N LYS A 28 26.40 -28.35 -35.01
CA LYS A 28 26.39 -27.84 -33.62
C LYS A 28 25.04 -27.28 -33.18
N GLN A 29 24.00 -27.36 -34.02
CA GLN A 29 22.64 -26.88 -33.69
C GLN A 29 21.92 -27.86 -32.76
N GLU A 30 21.42 -27.37 -31.63
CA GLU A 30 20.74 -28.18 -30.62
C GLU A 30 19.31 -27.72 -30.39
N PHE A 31 18.34 -28.42 -30.99
CA PHE A 31 16.91 -28.12 -30.79
C PHE A 31 16.45 -28.28 -29.34
N MET A 32 16.98 -29.30 -28.64
CA MET A 32 16.65 -29.51 -27.23
C MET A 32 17.27 -28.40 -26.35
N GLY A 33 18.50 -27.99 -26.64
CA GLY A 33 19.15 -26.85 -26.00
C GLY A 33 18.35 -25.56 -26.19
N ALA A 34 17.90 -25.27 -27.42
CA ALA A 34 17.01 -24.15 -27.70
C ALA A 34 15.69 -24.19 -26.90
N ALA A 35 15.04 -25.36 -26.87
CA ALA A 35 13.80 -25.55 -26.14
C ALA A 35 13.97 -25.28 -24.64
N LEU A 36 14.95 -25.91 -23.98
CA LEU A 36 15.22 -25.70 -22.56
C LEU A 36 15.67 -24.26 -22.28
N GLY A 37 16.55 -23.71 -23.12
CA GLY A 37 16.97 -22.31 -23.04
C GLY A 37 15.79 -21.34 -23.08
N SER A 38 14.85 -21.55 -24.01
CA SER A 38 13.64 -20.71 -24.10
C SER A 38 12.79 -20.74 -22.83
N VAL A 39 12.65 -21.91 -22.19
CA VAL A 39 11.89 -22.09 -20.96
C VAL A 39 12.57 -21.39 -19.78
N ILE A 40 13.89 -21.50 -19.68
CA ILE A 40 14.68 -20.78 -18.66
C ILE A 40 14.54 -19.26 -18.87
N GLY A 41 14.65 -18.81 -20.12
CA GLY A 41 14.42 -17.41 -20.50
C GLY A 41 13.02 -16.94 -20.09
N ALA A 42 11.99 -17.74 -20.35
CA ALA A 42 10.61 -17.46 -19.96
C ALA A 42 10.42 -17.37 -18.44
N ALA A 43 11.04 -18.27 -17.67
CA ALA A 43 11.02 -18.27 -16.21
C ALA A 43 11.64 -17.00 -15.63
N ILE A 44 12.80 -16.59 -16.14
CA ILE A 44 13.46 -15.34 -15.73
C ILE A 44 12.60 -14.14 -16.13
N SER A 45 12.07 -14.16 -17.35
CA SER A 45 11.26 -13.07 -17.89
C SER A 45 10.01 -12.81 -17.07
N ILE A 46 9.26 -13.87 -16.72
CA ILE A 46 8.02 -13.72 -15.94
C ILE A 46 8.31 -13.27 -14.49
N ALA A 47 9.43 -13.71 -13.89
CA ALA A 47 9.85 -13.26 -12.56
C ALA A 47 10.18 -11.75 -12.56
N ILE A 48 10.94 -11.27 -13.56
CA ILE A 48 11.23 -9.85 -13.73
C ILE A 48 9.93 -9.06 -13.99
N TRP A 49 9.05 -9.60 -14.82
CA TRP A 49 7.76 -8.98 -15.14
C TRP A 49 6.91 -8.80 -13.89
N PHE A 50 6.77 -9.85 -13.08
CA PHE A 50 6.04 -9.78 -11.81
C PHE A 50 6.67 -8.77 -10.84
N GLN A 51 8.00 -8.75 -10.73
CA GLN A 51 8.70 -7.80 -9.86
C GLN A 51 8.45 -6.35 -10.30
N LEU A 52 8.50 -6.07 -11.61
CA LEU A 52 8.18 -4.74 -12.15
C LEU A 52 6.73 -4.36 -11.91
N TYR A 53 5.81 -5.30 -12.04
CA TYR A 53 4.40 -5.08 -11.72
C TYR A 53 4.20 -4.67 -10.26
N LEU A 54 4.90 -5.32 -9.31
CA LEU A 54 4.85 -4.96 -7.90
C LEU A 54 5.43 -3.57 -7.61
N PHE A 55 6.51 -3.19 -8.28
CA PHE A 55 7.14 -1.87 -8.08
C PHE A 55 6.35 -0.74 -8.74
N ASN A 56 5.95 -0.92 -10.00
CA ASN A 56 5.20 0.05 -10.76
C ASN A 56 4.36 -0.64 -11.85
N PRO A 57 3.06 -0.90 -11.61
CA PRO A 57 2.22 -1.62 -12.55
C PRO A 57 2.06 -0.88 -13.88
N LYS A 58 2.25 0.44 -13.91
CA LYS A 58 2.20 1.24 -15.14
C LYS A 58 3.35 0.94 -16.09
N LEU A 59 4.46 0.34 -15.65
CA LEU A 59 5.58 -0.01 -16.53
C LEU A 59 5.52 -1.46 -17.01
N SER A 60 4.57 -2.25 -16.50
CA SER A 60 4.45 -3.69 -16.78
C SER A 60 4.31 -3.99 -18.27
N PHE A 61 3.62 -3.14 -19.05
CA PHE A 61 3.47 -3.33 -20.49
C PHE A 61 4.79 -3.25 -21.27
N MET A 62 5.83 -2.59 -20.74
CA MET A 62 7.13 -2.53 -21.42
C MET A 62 7.81 -3.91 -21.46
N MET A 63 7.36 -4.85 -20.65
CA MET A 63 7.91 -6.19 -20.61
C MET A 63 7.53 -7.05 -21.82
N PHE A 64 6.56 -6.67 -22.66
CA PHE A 64 6.28 -7.40 -23.90
C PHE A 64 7.52 -7.50 -24.82
N PRO A 65 8.12 -6.38 -25.30
CA PRO A 65 9.33 -6.46 -26.12
C PRO A 65 10.54 -7.03 -25.37
N VAL A 66 10.70 -6.67 -24.09
CA VAL A 66 11.83 -7.14 -23.27
C VAL A 66 11.79 -8.65 -23.08
N SER A 67 10.62 -9.22 -22.82
CA SER A 67 10.45 -10.67 -22.65
C SER A 67 10.79 -11.43 -23.92
N GLY A 68 10.33 -10.92 -25.07
CA GLY A 68 10.69 -11.47 -26.36
C GLY A 68 12.20 -11.50 -26.58
N ALA A 69 12.89 -10.40 -26.29
CA ALA A 69 14.35 -10.30 -26.41
C ALA A 69 15.08 -11.28 -25.47
N ILE A 70 14.68 -11.37 -24.20
CA ILE A 70 15.28 -12.30 -23.23
C ILE A 70 15.12 -13.74 -23.72
N ILE A 71 13.90 -14.17 -24.07
CA ILE A 71 13.63 -15.54 -24.53
C ILE A 71 14.42 -15.85 -25.80
N GLY A 72 14.44 -14.92 -26.77
CA GLY A 72 15.23 -15.07 -27.99
C GLY A 72 16.72 -15.22 -27.72
N GLN A 73 17.30 -14.40 -26.85
CA GLN A 73 18.72 -14.48 -26.52
C GLN A 73 19.11 -15.82 -25.89
N PHE A 74 18.25 -16.38 -25.03
CA PHE A 74 18.47 -17.71 -24.47
C PHE A 74 18.37 -18.81 -25.52
N VAL A 75 17.38 -18.75 -26.42
CA VAL A 75 17.28 -19.68 -27.56
C VAL A 75 18.57 -19.66 -28.39
N ARG A 76 19.10 -18.47 -28.67
CA ARG A 76 20.35 -18.31 -29.41
C ARG A 76 21.55 -18.90 -28.67
N PHE A 77 21.68 -18.61 -27.38
CA PHE A 77 22.83 -19.06 -26.58
C PHE A 77 22.89 -20.58 -26.46
N PHE A 78 21.75 -21.23 -26.19
CA PHE A 78 21.69 -22.68 -25.97
C PHE A 78 21.45 -23.48 -27.25
N GLY A 79 20.76 -22.91 -28.24
CA GLY A 79 20.41 -23.61 -29.48
C GLY A 79 21.41 -23.46 -30.62
N ARG A 80 22.13 -22.32 -30.66
CA ARG A 80 23.07 -21.95 -31.73
C ARG A 80 22.48 -22.07 -33.14
N GLY A 81 21.17 -21.85 -33.26
CA GLY A 81 20.39 -22.13 -34.45
C GLY A 81 20.46 -21.05 -35.53
N TYR A 82 20.62 -21.50 -36.78
CA TYR A 82 20.49 -20.66 -37.98
C TYR A 82 19.15 -20.89 -38.71
N HIS A 83 18.39 -21.92 -38.33
CA HIS A 83 17.11 -22.28 -38.95
C HIS A 83 15.94 -21.44 -38.40
N ASP A 84 14.91 -21.22 -39.22
CA ASP A 84 13.65 -20.57 -38.82
C ASP A 84 12.95 -21.19 -37.60
N TRP A 85 13.08 -22.50 -37.38
CA TRP A 85 12.45 -23.17 -36.24
C TRP A 85 12.90 -22.62 -34.88
N PHE A 86 14.12 -22.10 -34.76
CA PHE A 86 14.60 -21.49 -33.51
C PHE A 86 13.83 -20.20 -33.20
N ALA A 87 13.52 -19.39 -34.21
CA ALA A 87 12.64 -18.25 -34.03
C ALA A 87 11.21 -18.66 -33.69
N THR A 88 10.70 -19.74 -34.31
CA THR A 88 9.37 -20.27 -33.99
C THR A 88 9.28 -20.72 -32.53
N ILE A 89 10.29 -21.41 -32.01
CA ILE A 89 10.38 -21.79 -30.58
C ILE A 89 10.32 -20.53 -29.71
N ALA A 90 11.15 -19.52 -30.00
CA ALA A 90 11.19 -18.29 -29.22
C ALA A 90 9.86 -17.53 -29.22
N CYS A 91 9.23 -17.34 -30.38
CA CYS A 91 7.94 -16.65 -30.48
C CYS A 91 6.80 -17.41 -29.81
N MET A 92 6.75 -18.74 -29.93
CA MET A 92 5.69 -19.54 -29.29
C MET A 92 5.82 -19.52 -27.77
N VAL A 93 7.03 -19.68 -27.24
CA VAL A 93 7.29 -19.61 -25.79
C VAL A 93 7.04 -18.21 -25.25
N TYR A 94 7.39 -17.17 -26.00
CA TYR A 94 7.02 -15.80 -25.69
C TYR A 94 5.50 -15.61 -25.66
N ALA A 95 4.78 -16.09 -26.67
CA ALA A 95 3.32 -15.96 -26.73
C ALA A 95 2.63 -16.63 -25.53
N VAL A 96 3.09 -17.83 -25.14
CA VAL A 96 2.63 -18.52 -23.94
C VAL A 96 2.92 -17.72 -22.67
N THR A 97 4.14 -17.18 -22.53
CA THR A 97 4.54 -16.38 -21.36
C THR A 97 3.70 -15.11 -21.25
N ALA A 98 3.50 -14.41 -22.36
CA ALA A 98 2.65 -13.23 -22.46
C ALA A 98 1.18 -13.56 -22.15
N TRP A 99 0.68 -14.71 -22.61
CA TRP A 99 -0.66 -15.19 -22.29
C TRP A 99 -0.82 -15.44 -20.79
N VAL A 100 0.15 -16.07 -20.13
CA VAL A 100 0.13 -16.26 -18.66
C VAL A 100 0.14 -14.92 -17.93
N ALA A 101 1.00 -13.98 -18.35
CA ALA A 101 1.05 -12.64 -17.75
C ALA A 101 -0.29 -11.90 -17.89
N TRP A 102 -0.94 -12.02 -19.05
CA TRP A 102 -2.27 -11.46 -19.31
C TRP A 102 -3.34 -12.13 -18.44
N TYR A 103 -3.41 -13.45 -18.45
CA TYR A 103 -4.39 -14.24 -17.70
C TYR A 103 -4.32 -13.97 -16.20
N MET A 104 -3.11 -13.84 -15.66
CA MET A 104 -2.85 -13.53 -14.25
C MET A 104 -2.92 -12.02 -13.95
N GLN A 105 -3.39 -11.21 -14.89
CA GLN A 105 -3.58 -9.75 -14.77
C GLN A 105 -2.34 -8.95 -14.36
N ILE A 106 -1.13 -9.48 -14.63
CA ILE A 106 0.13 -8.78 -14.38
C ILE A 106 0.29 -7.58 -15.35
N VAL A 107 -0.46 -7.57 -16.45
CA VAL A 107 -0.28 -6.65 -17.59
C VAL A 107 -1.02 -5.32 -17.44
N VAL A 108 -2.02 -5.20 -16.56
CA VAL A 108 -3.03 -4.15 -16.74
C VAL A 108 -2.88 -2.96 -15.79
N SER A 109 -2.61 -1.80 -16.40
CA SER A 109 -3.06 -0.50 -15.90
C SER A 109 -4.45 -0.23 -16.50
N GLU A 110 -5.41 0.20 -15.68
CA GLU A 110 -6.85 0.39 -16.01
C GLU A 110 -7.17 1.31 -17.23
N ARG A 111 -6.17 1.89 -17.90
CA ARG A 111 -6.36 2.91 -18.95
C ARG A 111 -5.65 2.63 -20.28
N MET A 112 -5.16 1.42 -20.54
CA MET A 112 -4.52 1.10 -21.84
C MET A 112 -5.51 0.57 -22.88
N SER A 113 -5.47 1.15 -24.09
CA SER A 113 -6.23 0.66 -25.24
C SER A 113 -5.69 -0.69 -25.73
N VAL A 114 -6.58 -1.62 -26.06
CA VAL A 114 -6.26 -2.97 -26.56
C VAL A 114 -5.35 -2.94 -27.80
N SER A 115 -5.50 -1.93 -28.67
CA SER A 115 -4.67 -1.76 -29.87
C SER A 115 -3.18 -1.59 -29.57
N ILE A 116 -2.84 -0.83 -28.53
CA ILE A 116 -1.45 -0.63 -28.09
C ILE A 116 -0.88 -1.95 -27.54
N LEU A 117 -1.68 -2.71 -26.79
CA LEU A 117 -1.26 -4.01 -26.25
C LEU A 117 -1.01 -5.03 -27.36
N ILE A 118 -1.83 -5.04 -28.40
CA ILE A 118 -1.60 -5.86 -29.59
C ILE A 118 -0.28 -5.45 -30.27
N GLY A 119 -0.05 -4.15 -30.46
CA GLY A 119 1.20 -3.65 -31.05
C GLY A 119 2.44 -4.05 -30.24
N LEU A 120 2.38 -3.93 -28.92
CA LEU A 120 3.44 -4.36 -28.01
C LEU A 120 3.65 -5.88 -28.06
N PHE A 121 2.57 -6.66 -28.11
CA PHE A 121 2.65 -8.11 -28.24
C PHE A 121 3.43 -8.51 -29.51
N PHE A 122 3.08 -7.93 -30.66
CA PHE A 122 3.79 -8.19 -31.91
C PHE A 122 5.25 -7.70 -31.87
N SER A 123 5.52 -6.56 -31.24
CA SER A 123 6.89 -6.07 -31.05
C SER A 123 7.76 -7.08 -30.30
N GLY A 124 7.19 -7.80 -29.32
CA GLY A 124 7.90 -8.86 -28.60
C GLY A 124 8.18 -10.10 -29.43
N CYS A 125 7.28 -10.54 -30.32
CA CYS A 125 7.63 -11.65 -31.23
C CYS A 125 8.67 -11.21 -32.28
N VAL A 126 8.62 -9.95 -32.77
CA VAL A 126 9.68 -9.42 -33.64
C VAL A 126 11.03 -9.43 -32.91
N ALA A 127 11.07 -8.97 -31.65
CA ALA A 127 12.27 -9.04 -30.82
C ALA A 127 12.74 -10.49 -30.62
N ALA A 128 11.85 -11.41 -30.28
CA ALA A 128 12.17 -12.82 -30.09
C ALA A 128 12.77 -13.45 -31.35
N ASN A 129 12.16 -13.21 -32.51
CA ASN A 129 12.67 -13.69 -33.80
C ASN A 129 14.06 -13.11 -34.11
N TYR A 130 14.26 -11.82 -33.89
CA TYR A 130 15.55 -11.16 -34.15
C TYR A 130 16.67 -11.70 -33.26
N PHE A 131 16.42 -11.86 -31.95
CA PHE A 131 17.44 -12.32 -31.02
C PHE A 131 17.66 -13.84 -31.04
N ALA A 132 16.67 -14.65 -31.45
CA ALA A 132 16.78 -16.11 -31.47
C ALA A 132 17.71 -16.67 -32.55
N LYS A 133 17.87 -15.95 -33.67
CA LYS A 133 18.63 -16.43 -34.82
C LYS A 133 20.08 -15.94 -34.81
N LEU A 134 20.99 -16.82 -35.20
CA LEU A 134 22.33 -16.43 -35.63
C LEU A 134 22.31 -16.09 -37.12
N SER A 135 22.98 -14.99 -37.48
CA SER A 135 23.29 -14.67 -38.87
C SER A 135 24.56 -15.40 -39.29
N MET A 136 24.56 -16.00 -40.48
CA MET A 136 25.78 -16.56 -41.06
C MET A 136 26.78 -15.43 -41.35
N PRO A 137 28.08 -15.59 -41.05
CA PRO A 137 29.09 -14.60 -41.45
C PRO A 137 29.05 -14.37 -42.97
N LEU A 138 29.30 -13.14 -43.42
CA LEU A 138 29.25 -12.75 -44.83
C LEU A 138 30.14 -13.66 -45.70
N GLU A 139 31.33 -13.98 -45.20
CA GLU A 139 32.32 -14.87 -45.84
C GLU A 139 31.76 -16.26 -46.14
N LEU A 140 30.89 -16.80 -45.27
CA LEU A 140 30.33 -18.15 -45.40
C LEU A 140 28.91 -18.15 -46.00
N SER A 141 28.40 -16.98 -46.41
CA SER A 141 27.01 -16.82 -46.83
C SER A 141 26.72 -17.46 -48.19
N GLU A 142 27.69 -17.47 -49.10
CA GLU A 142 27.58 -18.11 -50.42
C GLU A 142 27.58 -19.64 -50.29
N ALA A 143 28.48 -20.19 -49.49
CA ALA A 143 28.52 -21.62 -49.16
C ALA A 143 27.23 -22.10 -48.48
N PHE A 144 26.67 -21.30 -47.56
CA PHE A 144 25.39 -21.62 -46.92
C PHE A 144 24.20 -21.59 -47.90
N LYS A 145 24.15 -20.58 -48.79
CA LYS A 145 23.13 -20.54 -49.85
C LYS A 145 23.23 -21.75 -50.77
N HIS A 146 24.44 -22.14 -51.15
CA HIS A 146 24.67 -23.32 -51.98
C HIS A 146 24.09 -24.60 -51.35
N LEU A 147 24.31 -24.82 -50.05
CA LEU A 147 23.71 -25.96 -49.31
C LEU A 147 22.18 -25.95 -49.26
N ILE A 148 21.56 -24.76 -49.26
CA ILE A 148 20.10 -24.60 -49.34
C ILE A 148 19.60 -24.91 -50.76
N TYR A 149 20.26 -24.38 -51.79
CA TYR A 149 19.85 -24.59 -53.18
C TYR A 149 19.98 -26.05 -53.64
N GLU A 150 20.95 -26.79 -53.10
CA GLU A 150 21.13 -28.21 -53.38
C GLU A 150 20.23 -29.13 -52.53
N ASP A 151 19.27 -28.59 -51.77
CA ASP A 151 18.40 -29.34 -50.86
C ASP A 151 19.16 -30.23 -49.84
N ARG A 152 20.44 -29.93 -49.59
CA ARG A 152 21.24 -30.62 -48.55
C ARG A 152 20.92 -30.09 -47.15
N TYR A 153 20.34 -28.90 -47.07
CA TYR A 153 19.84 -28.28 -45.84
C TYR A 153 18.45 -27.66 -46.04
N PRO A 154 17.49 -27.88 -45.13
CA PRO A 154 17.61 -28.62 -43.87
C PRO A 154 17.68 -30.15 -44.05
N LYS A 155 18.48 -30.81 -43.21
CA LYS A 155 18.60 -32.29 -43.21
C LYS A 155 17.23 -32.95 -42.99
N LYS A 156 16.99 -34.11 -43.62
CA LYS A 156 15.74 -34.89 -43.42
C LYS A 156 15.48 -35.11 -41.93
N GLY A 157 14.23 -34.88 -41.49
CA GLY A 157 13.82 -34.99 -40.09
C GLY A 157 13.99 -33.73 -39.23
N THR A 158 14.62 -32.66 -39.76
CA THR A 158 14.76 -31.37 -39.03
C THR A 158 13.41 -30.75 -38.70
N ASN A 159 12.43 -30.82 -39.62
CA ASN A 159 11.07 -30.30 -39.37
C ASN A 159 10.35 -31.03 -38.23
N ILE A 160 10.52 -32.36 -38.12
CA ILE A 160 9.91 -33.15 -37.04
C ILE A 160 10.55 -32.78 -35.70
N LYS A 161 11.89 -32.65 -35.66
CA LYS A 161 12.62 -32.20 -34.46
C LYS A 161 12.21 -30.78 -34.04
N GLY A 162 12.12 -29.87 -35.00
CA GLY A 162 11.67 -28.48 -34.76
C GLY A 162 10.26 -28.42 -34.21
N PHE A 163 9.31 -29.13 -34.83
CA PHE A 163 7.93 -29.21 -34.37
C PHE A 163 7.81 -29.80 -32.95
N ALA A 164 8.50 -30.93 -32.71
CA ALA A 164 8.53 -31.55 -31.38
C ALA A 164 9.13 -30.61 -30.31
N ALA A 165 10.21 -29.89 -30.65
CA ALA A 165 10.82 -28.91 -29.78
C ALA A 165 9.90 -27.73 -29.46
N VAL A 166 9.12 -27.23 -30.43
CA VAL A 166 8.12 -26.16 -30.21
C VAL A 166 7.05 -26.62 -29.24
N ILE A 167 6.46 -27.81 -29.44
CA ILE A 167 5.42 -28.34 -28.55
C ILE A 167 5.97 -28.54 -27.14
N PHE A 168 7.15 -29.17 -27.02
CA PHE A 168 7.78 -29.44 -25.74
C PHE A 168 8.11 -28.13 -25.00
N ALA A 169 8.74 -27.18 -25.67
CA ALA A 169 9.10 -25.90 -25.07
C ALA A 169 7.86 -25.11 -24.63
N SER A 170 6.82 -25.06 -25.46
CA SER A 170 5.61 -24.28 -25.17
C SER A 170 4.80 -24.86 -24.02
N THR A 171 4.66 -26.19 -23.96
CA THR A 171 3.95 -26.86 -22.86
C THR A 171 4.71 -26.73 -21.54
N LEU A 172 6.04 -26.89 -21.56
CA LEU A 172 6.87 -26.72 -20.37
C LEU A 172 6.89 -25.25 -19.91
N ALA A 173 7.02 -24.30 -20.84
CA ALA A 173 6.98 -22.88 -20.53
C ALA A 173 5.65 -22.47 -19.88
N LEU A 174 4.51 -23.00 -20.37
CA LEU A 174 3.21 -22.75 -19.75
C LEU A 174 3.20 -23.18 -18.29
N GLY A 175 3.62 -24.42 -18.00
CA GLY A 175 3.66 -24.94 -16.63
C GLY A 175 4.60 -24.14 -15.71
N VAL A 176 5.81 -23.84 -16.18
CA VAL A 176 6.82 -23.11 -15.41
C VAL A 176 6.39 -21.66 -15.14
N THR A 177 5.96 -20.93 -16.17
CA THR A 177 5.58 -19.52 -16.02
C THR A 177 4.32 -19.35 -15.18
N TYR A 178 3.34 -20.25 -15.34
CA TYR A 178 2.16 -20.29 -14.48
C TYR A 178 2.51 -20.60 -13.03
N GLY A 179 3.32 -21.65 -12.80
CA GLY A 179 3.73 -22.06 -11.45
C GLY A 179 4.51 -20.97 -10.71
N ILE A 180 5.46 -20.30 -11.38
CA ILE A 180 6.22 -19.18 -10.82
C ILE A 180 5.27 -18.05 -10.42
N THR A 181 4.39 -17.62 -11.33
CA THR A 181 3.45 -16.53 -11.07
C THR A 181 2.51 -16.87 -9.91
N PHE A 182 1.99 -18.09 -9.88
CA PHE A 182 1.09 -18.56 -8.83
C PHE A 182 1.76 -18.54 -7.45
N MET A 183 3.00 -19.03 -7.35
CA MET A 183 3.79 -18.98 -6.11
C MET A 183 4.03 -17.56 -5.64
N TYR A 184 4.34 -16.64 -6.56
CA TYR A 184 4.52 -15.24 -6.23
C TYR A 184 3.23 -14.57 -5.71
N VAL A 185 2.07 -14.89 -6.29
CA VAL A 185 0.77 -14.39 -5.81
C VAL A 185 0.49 -14.89 -4.40
N ILE A 186 0.68 -16.19 -4.12
CA ILE A 186 0.50 -16.76 -2.78
C ILE A 186 1.44 -16.10 -1.78
N PHE A 187 2.72 -15.98 -2.12
CA PHE A 187 3.72 -15.41 -1.23
C PHE A 187 3.41 -13.94 -0.91
N ASN A 188 2.99 -13.15 -1.91
CA ASN A 188 2.60 -11.77 -1.70
C ASN A 188 1.35 -11.66 -0.81
N HIS A 189 0.36 -12.54 -1.01
CA HIS A 189 -0.83 -12.59 -0.16
C HIS A 189 -0.46 -12.95 1.29
N GLN A 190 0.42 -13.93 1.50
CA GLN A 190 0.92 -14.29 2.83
C GLN A 190 1.73 -13.18 3.49
N LEU A 191 2.56 -12.48 2.72
CA LEU A 191 3.34 -11.35 3.23
C LEU A 191 2.43 -10.18 3.63
N GLN A 192 1.38 -9.92 2.85
CA GLN A 192 0.38 -8.89 3.17
C GLN A 192 -0.44 -9.27 4.41
N SER A 193 -0.88 -10.53 4.54
CA SER A 193 -1.61 -10.98 5.72
C SER A 193 -0.74 -11.00 6.98
N ALA A 194 0.54 -11.37 6.87
CA ALA A 194 1.49 -11.29 7.99
C ALA A 194 1.75 -9.84 8.43
N LYS A 195 1.87 -8.90 7.48
CA LYS A 195 1.97 -7.46 7.78
C LYS A 195 0.69 -6.95 8.44
N ALA A 196 -0.49 -7.30 7.91
CA ALA A 196 -1.76 -6.92 8.50
C ALA A 196 -1.92 -7.47 9.93
N ALA A 197 -1.59 -8.74 10.15
CA ALA A 197 -1.61 -9.37 11.48
C ALA A 197 -0.62 -8.71 12.46
N SER A 198 0.58 -8.33 11.99
CA SER A 198 1.56 -7.62 12.83
C SER A 198 1.10 -6.19 13.17
N VAL A 199 0.41 -5.52 12.25
CA VAL A 199 -0.19 -4.20 12.49
C VAL A 199 -1.37 -4.32 13.45
N GLU A 200 -2.25 -5.31 13.28
CA GLU A 200 -3.35 -5.59 14.22
C GLU A 200 -2.87 -5.95 15.62
N GLN A 201 -1.82 -6.78 15.75
CA GLN A 201 -1.21 -7.09 17.05
C GLN A 201 -0.53 -5.87 17.69
N ALA A 202 0.19 -5.05 16.91
CA ALA A 202 0.78 -3.80 17.39
C ALA A 202 -0.29 -2.75 17.75
N GLN A 203 -1.46 -2.82 17.13
CA GLN A 203 -2.60 -1.92 17.34
C GLN A 203 -3.51 -2.40 18.48
N GLN A 204 -3.53 -3.69 18.80
CA GLN A 204 -4.18 -4.27 19.99
C GLN A 204 -3.34 -4.12 21.27
N GLN A 205 -2.00 -4.07 21.17
CA GLN A 205 -1.12 -3.88 22.33
C GLN A 205 -0.89 -2.41 22.73
N ARG A 206 -1.09 -1.44 21.82
CA ARG A 206 -0.99 0.00 22.13
C ARG A 206 -2.10 0.60 23.03
N PRO A 207 -3.38 0.18 22.96
CA PRO A 207 -4.43 0.74 23.83
C PRO A 207 -4.36 0.25 25.29
N THR A 208 -3.77 -0.92 25.55
CA THR A 208 -3.65 -1.50 26.91
C THR A 208 -2.54 -0.87 27.75
N LEU A 209 -1.45 -0.38 27.15
CA LEU A 209 -0.33 0.21 27.89
C LEU A 209 -0.54 1.66 28.36
N LYS A 210 -1.50 2.40 27.79
CA LYS A 210 -1.72 3.83 28.10
C LYS A 210 -2.88 4.08 29.07
N GLY A 211 -3.86 3.18 29.12
CA GLY A 211 -5.05 3.33 29.97
C GLY A 211 -4.79 2.93 31.42
N ILE A 212 -5.53 3.52 32.35
CA ILE A 212 -5.65 2.99 33.72
C ILE A 212 -6.84 2.05 33.83
N GLU A 213 -6.74 1.06 34.71
CA GLU A 213 -7.91 0.33 35.17
C GLU A 213 -8.80 1.27 36.00
N VAL A 214 -10.12 1.26 35.74
CA VAL A 214 -11.07 2.16 36.40
C VAL A 214 -11.71 1.40 37.57
N THR A 215 -10.89 1.15 38.59
CA THR A 215 -11.29 0.54 39.87
C THR A 215 -11.09 1.54 41.00
N GLU A 216 -11.85 1.40 42.09
CA GLU A 216 -11.76 2.32 43.23
C GLU A 216 -10.34 2.36 43.82
N ASP A 217 -9.67 1.22 43.89
CA ASP A 217 -8.29 1.10 44.39
C ASP A 217 -7.31 1.93 43.57
N VAL A 218 -7.34 1.83 42.24
CA VAL A 218 -6.46 2.59 41.35
C VAL A 218 -6.80 4.08 41.37
N LEU A 219 -8.09 4.42 41.39
CA LEU A 219 -8.52 5.82 41.43
C LEU A 219 -8.19 6.49 42.78
N SER A 220 -8.20 5.76 43.89
CA SER A 220 -7.83 6.27 45.21
C SER A 220 -6.39 6.77 45.28
N GLN A 221 -5.49 6.17 44.50
CA GLN A 221 -4.07 6.52 44.42
C GLN A 221 -3.79 7.75 43.56
N LEU A 222 -4.74 8.15 42.71
CA LEU A 222 -4.60 9.32 41.84
C LEU A 222 -5.06 10.59 42.53
N THR A 223 -4.38 11.71 42.25
CA THR A 223 -4.90 13.03 42.64
C THR A 223 -6.15 13.38 41.84
N THR A 224 -6.99 14.28 42.37
CA THR A 224 -8.21 14.70 41.66
C THR A 224 -7.88 15.35 40.31
N SER A 225 -6.78 16.09 40.21
CA SER A 225 -6.27 16.65 38.94
C SER A 225 -5.96 15.55 37.93
N GLN A 226 -5.21 14.52 38.33
CA GLN A 226 -4.85 13.40 37.47
C GLN A 226 -6.08 12.60 37.03
N ALA A 227 -7.01 12.32 37.96
CA ALA A 227 -8.23 11.61 37.65
C ALA A 227 -9.11 12.39 36.65
N LEU A 228 -9.26 13.71 36.79
CA LEU A 228 -9.96 14.56 35.82
C LEU A 228 -9.27 14.57 34.45
N LEU A 229 -7.93 14.61 34.40
CA LEU A 229 -7.19 14.51 33.14
C LEU A 229 -7.39 13.15 32.46
N TYR A 230 -7.46 12.06 33.23
CA TYR A 230 -7.79 10.74 32.70
C TYR A 230 -9.22 10.64 32.20
N ALA A 231 -10.19 11.22 32.92
CA ALA A 231 -11.58 11.30 32.46
C ALA A 231 -11.66 12.04 31.12
N HIS A 232 -11.04 13.22 31.03
CA HIS A 232 -10.95 13.98 29.78
C HIS A 232 -10.24 13.18 28.66
N ALA A 233 -9.17 12.46 28.98
CA ALA A 233 -8.45 11.65 28.01
C ALA A 233 -9.30 10.51 27.44
N TYR A 234 -10.07 9.84 28.29
CA TYR A 234 -11.02 8.81 27.88
C TYR A 234 -12.17 9.37 27.02
N PHE A 235 -12.60 10.61 27.25
CA PHE A 235 -13.62 11.25 26.43
C PHE A 235 -13.08 11.72 25.06
N SER A 236 -11.99 12.50 25.09
CA SER A 236 -11.45 13.22 23.92
C SER A 236 -10.49 12.38 23.06
N GLY A 237 -9.82 11.38 23.63
CA GLY A 237 -8.72 10.65 22.99
C GLY A 237 -7.35 11.33 23.11
N TYR A 238 -7.27 12.45 23.86
CA TYR A 238 -6.05 13.21 24.10
C TYR A 238 -5.77 13.30 25.61
N LYS A 239 -4.63 12.75 26.04
CA LYS A 239 -4.19 12.89 27.43
C LYS A 239 -3.31 14.12 27.59
N PHE A 240 -3.84 15.14 28.26
CA PHE A 240 -3.07 16.30 28.68
C PHE A 240 -2.32 15.98 29.98
N ASN A 241 -1.14 16.57 30.17
CA ASN A 241 -0.49 16.64 31.47
C ASN A 241 -0.87 17.96 32.18
N GLU A 242 -0.47 18.10 33.44
CA GLU A 242 -0.75 19.32 34.24
C GLU A 242 -0.01 20.57 33.72
N LEU A 243 0.94 20.42 32.80
CA LEU A 243 1.67 21.51 32.14
C LEU A 243 1.02 21.91 30.80
N GLY A 244 -0.03 21.21 30.36
CA GLY A 244 -0.75 21.46 29.12
C GLY A 244 -0.16 20.82 27.86
N SER A 245 0.91 20.02 27.95
CA SER A 245 1.35 19.19 26.83
C SER A 245 0.46 17.95 26.72
N TYR A 246 0.27 17.43 25.50
CA TYR A 246 -0.68 16.38 25.24
C TYR A 246 -0.08 15.20 24.47
N THR A 247 -0.57 14.01 24.78
CA THR A 247 -0.25 12.77 24.08
C THR A 247 -1.47 12.32 23.28
N ARG A 248 -1.28 12.12 21.97
CA ARG A 248 -2.31 11.62 21.05
C ARG A 248 -2.50 10.10 21.18
N GLY A 249 -3.66 9.62 20.75
CA GLY A 249 -3.98 8.19 20.69
C GLY A 249 -4.15 7.57 22.07
N PHE A 250 -4.86 8.28 22.95
CA PHE A 250 -5.34 7.72 24.22
C PHE A 250 -6.63 6.91 23.97
N PRO A 251 -6.86 5.76 24.64
CA PRO A 251 -8.07 4.98 24.45
C PRO A 251 -9.32 5.81 24.73
N ARG A 252 -10.27 5.82 23.79
CA ARG A 252 -11.55 6.51 23.97
C ARG A 252 -12.58 5.57 24.59
N SER A 253 -13.22 6.00 25.66
CA SER A 253 -14.31 5.30 26.31
C SER A 253 -15.13 6.28 27.14
N ILE A 254 -16.31 6.66 26.63
CA ILE A 254 -17.25 7.53 27.34
C ILE A 254 -17.63 6.90 28.69
N HIS A 255 -17.85 5.58 28.72
CA HIS A 255 -18.16 4.84 29.92
C HIS A 255 -17.06 4.96 30.99
N LYS A 256 -15.78 4.77 30.64
CA LYS A 256 -14.66 4.95 31.58
C LYS A 256 -14.55 6.40 32.06
N SER A 257 -14.77 7.39 31.19
CA SER A 257 -14.83 8.79 31.60
C SER A 257 -15.92 9.03 32.64
N GLN A 258 -17.13 8.55 32.39
CA GLN A 258 -18.27 8.69 33.32
C GLN A 258 -18.00 7.97 34.65
N MET A 259 -17.42 6.77 34.63
CA MET A 259 -17.07 6.02 35.85
C MET A 259 -16.06 6.78 36.71
N ILE A 260 -15.02 7.38 36.10
CA ILE A 260 -14.05 8.20 36.84
C ILE A 260 -14.74 9.43 37.45
N LEU A 261 -15.60 10.11 36.68
CA LEU A 261 -16.32 11.29 37.17
C LEU A 261 -17.33 10.95 38.26
N GLU A 262 -18.03 9.82 38.15
CA GLU A 262 -18.93 9.30 39.19
C GLU A 262 -18.17 8.99 40.47
N TYR A 263 -17.00 8.36 40.37
CA TYR A 263 -16.13 8.11 41.52
C TYR A 263 -15.71 9.42 42.19
N LEU A 264 -15.23 10.40 41.41
CA LEU A 264 -14.81 11.70 41.95
C LEU A 264 -15.97 12.44 42.63
N MET A 265 -17.17 12.38 42.05
CA MET A 265 -18.38 12.95 42.63
C MET A 265 -18.78 12.25 43.94
N LYS A 266 -18.83 10.91 43.95
CA LYS A 266 -19.35 10.12 45.09
C LYS A 266 -18.33 10.02 46.23
N ALA A 267 -17.08 9.67 45.91
CA ALA A 267 -16.05 9.39 46.91
C ALA A 267 -15.31 10.65 47.40
N ARG A 268 -15.19 11.69 46.55
CA ARG A 268 -14.44 12.91 46.88
C ARG A 268 -15.29 14.17 46.96
N ALA A 269 -16.60 14.06 46.74
CA ALA A 269 -17.52 15.18 46.67
C ALA A 269 -17.06 16.30 45.70
N ASP A 270 -16.34 15.94 44.63
CA ASP A 270 -15.76 16.91 43.71
C ASP A 270 -16.85 17.58 42.85
N ARG A 271 -17.07 18.88 43.11
CA ARG A 271 -18.10 19.68 42.43
C ARG A 271 -17.86 19.84 40.93
N ARG A 272 -16.60 19.87 40.48
CA ARG A 272 -16.25 20.01 39.06
C ARG A 272 -16.54 18.71 38.31
N ALA A 273 -16.19 17.56 38.87
CA ALA A 273 -16.55 16.26 38.34
C ALA A 273 -18.07 16.07 38.28
N GLN A 274 -18.78 16.54 39.30
CA GLN A 274 -20.25 16.55 39.32
C GLN A 274 -20.84 17.38 38.17
N PHE A 275 -20.32 18.59 37.93
CA PHE A 275 -20.70 19.42 36.79
C PHE A 275 -20.45 18.71 35.45
N ILE A 276 -19.23 18.22 35.23
CA ILE A 276 -18.83 17.58 33.97
C ILE A 276 -19.70 16.34 33.71
N LEU A 277 -19.94 15.52 34.73
CA LEU A 277 -20.83 14.36 34.63
C LEU A 277 -22.26 14.78 34.26
N GLY A 278 -22.75 15.89 34.83
CA GLY A 278 -24.04 16.47 34.49
C GLY A 278 -24.15 16.84 33.01
N VAL A 279 -23.15 17.52 32.46
CA VAL A 279 -23.07 17.88 31.03
C VAL A 279 -23.05 16.62 30.14
N LEU A 280 -22.34 15.57 30.54
CA LEU A 280 -22.22 14.34 29.76
C LEU A 280 -23.47 13.44 29.77
N LEU A 281 -24.25 13.43 30.86
CA LEU A 281 -25.43 12.57 30.99
C LEU A 281 -26.68 13.14 30.29
N GLN A 282 -26.76 14.47 30.13
CA GLN A 282 -27.89 15.20 29.56
C GLN A 282 -29.26 14.88 30.22
N GLY A 283 -30.32 15.58 29.81
CA GLY A 283 -31.68 15.44 30.34
C GLY A 283 -31.84 15.78 31.83
N ASN A 284 -32.99 15.41 32.42
CA ASN A 284 -33.36 15.77 33.80
C ASN A 284 -32.33 15.34 34.86
N ARG A 285 -31.61 14.22 34.63
CA ARG A 285 -30.56 13.75 35.53
C ARG A 285 -29.30 14.60 35.41
N GLY A 286 -28.90 14.95 34.18
CA GLY A 286 -27.77 15.84 33.93
C GLY A 286 -27.99 17.24 34.52
N GLU A 287 -29.17 17.81 34.28
CA GLU A 287 -29.54 19.15 34.76
C GLU A 287 -29.50 19.25 36.29
N ARG A 288 -30.02 18.25 37.00
CA ARG A 288 -29.93 18.20 38.48
C ARG A 288 -28.49 18.19 38.96
N LEU A 289 -27.60 17.43 38.31
CA LEU A 289 -26.19 17.37 38.68
C LEU A 289 -25.48 18.72 38.46
N VAL A 290 -25.77 19.39 37.34
CA VAL A 290 -25.26 20.75 37.06
C VAL A 290 -25.76 21.74 38.10
N ASN A 291 -27.06 21.73 38.41
CA ASN A 291 -27.65 22.65 39.39
C ASN A 291 -27.06 22.46 40.79
N THR A 292 -26.93 21.22 41.25
CA THR A 292 -26.29 20.94 42.54
C THR A 292 -24.79 21.27 42.54
N ALA A 293 -24.09 21.15 41.41
CA ALA A 293 -22.70 21.59 41.32
C ALA A 293 -22.59 23.12 41.43
N ALA A 294 -23.52 23.87 40.84
CA ALA A 294 -23.60 25.32 40.95
C ALA A 294 -23.90 25.76 42.40
N GLU A 295 -24.85 25.10 43.08
CA GLU A 295 -25.16 25.33 44.50
C GLU A 295 -23.94 25.07 45.41
N LYS A 296 -23.11 24.08 45.06
CA LYS A 296 -21.83 23.78 45.73
C LYS A 296 -20.70 24.76 45.33
N GLY A 297 -21.01 25.79 44.56
CA GLY A 297 -20.10 26.87 44.19
C GLY A 297 -19.13 26.53 43.05
N ASP A 298 -19.45 25.58 42.17
CA ASP A 298 -18.66 25.39 40.97
C ASP A 298 -18.93 26.50 39.94
N HIS A 299 -17.89 27.27 39.61
CA HIS A 299 -18.03 28.42 38.73
C HIS A 299 -18.40 28.05 37.28
N TYR A 300 -17.97 26.90 36.77
CA TYR A 300 -18.41 26.47 35.43
C TYR A 300 -19.86 26.04 35.43
N ALA A 301 -20.34 25.38 36.49
CA ALA A 301 -21.75 25.05 36.61
C ALA A 301 -22.64 26.31 36.62
N VAL A 302 -22.24 27.35 37.37
CA VAL A 302 -22.93 28.65 37.38
C VAL A 302 -22.85 29.35 36.02
N LEU A 303 -21.70 29.29 35.33
CA LEU A 303 -21.56 29.79 33.96
C LEU A 303 -22.53 29.07 33.01
N TYR A 304 -22.65 27.76 33.12
CA TYR A 304 -23.54 26.95 32.30
C TYR A 304 -25.03 27.26 32.56
N GLN A 305 -25.40 27.56 33.80
CA GLN A 305 -26.73 28.08 34.13
C GLN A 305 -26.99 29.44 33.48
N ALA A 306 -25.99 30.33 33.48
CA ALA A 306 -26.10 31.64 32.83
C ALA A 306 -26.31 31.50 31.31
N PHE A 307 -25.59 30.56 30.68
CA PHE A 307 -25.75 30.27 29.26
C PHE A 307 -27.12 29.66 28.94
N TYR A 308 -27.57 28.69 29.76
CA TYR A 308 -28.91 28.11 29.59
C TYR A 308 -30.02 29.16 29.74
N ALA A 309 -29.91 30.05 30.73
CA ALA A 309 -30.86 31.16 30.91
C ALA A 309 -30.84 32.14 29.73
N GLY A 310 -29.63 32.49 29.24
CA GLY A 310 -29.48 33.40 28.11
C GLY A 310 -29.95 32.84 26.76
N CYS A 311 -29.83 31.52 26.56
CA CYS A 311 -30.26 30.82 25.34
C CYS A 311 -31.75 30.48 25.33
N ASN A 312 -32.34 30.06 26.46
CA ASN A 312 -33.69 29.49 26.50
C ASN A 312 -34.75 30.37 27.16
N GLN A 313 -34.35 31.38 27.95
CA GLN A 313 -35.30 32.24 28.68
C GLN A 313 -35.23 33.69 28.20
N ASP A 314 -34.17 34.39 28.59
CA ASP A 314 -33.97 35.81 28.35
C ASP A 314 -32.48 36.14 28.52
N SER A 315 -31.88 36.77 27.50
CA SER A 315 -30.49 37.21 27.54
C SER A 315 -30.21 38.16 28.71
N ALA A 316 -31.20 38.92 29.19
CA ALA A 316 -31.05 39.76 30.38
C ALA A 316 -30.88 38.94 31.67
N ALA A 317 -31.55 37.79 31.79
CA ALA A 317 -31.42 36.90 32.94
C ALA A 317 -30.03 36.25 32.96
N GLY A 318 -29.55 35.78 31.80
CA GLY A 318 -28.18 35.27 31.66
C GLY A 318 -27.14 36.33 32.03
N ASN A 319 -27.27 37.56 31.52
CA ASN A 319 -26.31 38.63 31.76
C ASN A 319 -26.20 38.99 33.26
N ARG A 320 -27.31 39.01 34.00
CA ARG A 320 -27.29 39.24 35.46
C ARG A 320 -26.46 38.19 36.19
N ILE A 321 -26.57 36.93 35.78
CA ILE A 321 -25.77 35.84 36.37
C ILE A 321 -24.30 36.05 35.99
N LEU A 322 -23.98 36.33 34.72
CA LEU A 322 -22.62 36.60 34.24
C LEU A 322 -21.94 37.78 34.98
N ASP A 323 -22.68 38.86 35.24
CA ASP A 323 -22.18 40.03 35.98
C ASP A 323 -21.88 39.71 37.44
N THR A 324 -22.66 38.81 38.03
CA THR A 324 -22.48 38.36 39.42
C THR A 324 -21.26 37.44 39.56
N ILE A 325 -21.06 36.52 38.62
CA ILE A 325 -19.95 35.55 38.66
C ILE A 325 -18.60 36.14 38.21
N TYR A 326 -18.59 37.05 37.24
CA TYR A 326 -17.35 37.60 36.66
C TYR A 326 -16.31 38.09 37.70
N PRO A 327 -16.67 38.86 38.75
CA PRO A 327 -15.71 39.30 39.77
C PRO A 327 -15.25 38.18 40.72
N LEU A 328 -16.05 37.11 40.87
CA LEU A 328 -15.78 36.01 41.81
C LEU A 328 -14.84 34.94 41.24
N VAL A 329 -14.71 34.90 39.91
CA VAL A 329 -13.95 33.88 39.22
C VAL A 329 -12.47 34.22 39.13
N THR A 330 -11.63 33.25 39.48
CA THR A 330 -10.17 33.32 39.32
C THR A 330 -9.67 32.58 38.07
N GLU A 331 -10.48 31.71 37.47
CA GLU A 331 -10.13 30.92 36.29
C GLU A 331 -10.19 31.78 35.02
N SER A 332 -9.05 31.96 34.34
CA SER A 332 -8.98 32.77 33.11
C SER A 332 -9.84 32.22 31.97
N ALA A 333 -10.03 30.91 31.91
CA ALA A 333 -10.87 30.27 30.90
C ALA A 333 -12.33 30.73 31.04
N ILE A 334 -12.89 30.70 32.25
CA ILE A 334 -14.25 31.17 32.51
C ILE A 334 -14.39 32.66 32.18
N LYS A 335 -13.41 33.51 32.54
CA LYS A 335 -13.45 34.94 32.19
C LYS A 335 -13.49 35.16 30.67
N SER A 336 -12.69 34.41 29.93
CA SER A 336 -12.67 34.45 28.47
C SER A 336 -14.02 34.06 27.87
N GLU A 337 -14.70 33.04 28.43
CA GLU A 337 -16.04 32.63 27.99
C GLU A 337 -17.08 33.73 28.26
N ILE A 338 -17.03 34.36 29.45
CA ILE A 338 -17.93 35.48 29.80
C ILE A 338 -17.72 36.68 28.84
N GLU A 339 -16.46 37.02 28.55
CA GLU A 339 -16.12 38.12 27.64
C GLU A 339 -16.53 37.84 26.19
N SER A 340 -16.41 36.57 25.76
CA SER A 340 -16.89 36.12 24.44
C SER A 340 -18.39 36.35 24.30
N VAL A 341 -19.19 35.88 25.28
CA VAL A 341 -20.65 36.07 25.26
C VAL A 341 -21.04 37.55 25.36
N ARG A 342 -20.31 38.36 26.14
CA ARG A 342 -20.55 39.82 26.18
C ARG A 342 -20.27 40.52 24.85
N SER A 343 -19.32 40.01 24.07
CA SER A 343 -18.90 40.62 22.80
C SER A 343 -19.76 40.18 21.62
N TYR A 344 -20.14 38.89 21.59
CA TYR A 344 -20.77 38.26 20.43
C TYR A 344 -22.21 37.78 20.71
N GLY A 345 -22.71 37.93 21.94
CA GLY A 345 -24.00 37.40 22.36
C GLY A 345 -23.96 35.92 22.71
N TYR A 346 -25.13 35.35 23.01
CA TYR A 346 -25.28 33.94 23.43
C TYR A 346 -25.25 32.95 22.25
N GLU A 347 -25.48 33.43 21.03
CA GLU A 347 -25.67 32.60 19.83
C GLU A 347 -24.56 31.53 19.62
N PRO A 348 -23.26 31.85 19.74
CA PRO A 348 -22.20 30.85 19.56
C PRO A 348 -22.21 29.71 20.59
N VAL A 349 -22.76 29.96 21.78
CA VAL A 349 -22.70 29.03 22.92
C VAL A 349 -23.98 28.19 23.01
N CYS A 350 -25.11 28.68 22.47
CA CYS A 350 -26.37 27.96 22.49
C CYS A 350 -26.28 26.61 21.76
N ASP A 351 -25.55 26.56 20.64
CA ASP A 351 -25.31 25.33 19.90
C ASP A 351 -24.43 24.34 20.68
N GLU A 352 -23.42 24.84 21.40
CA GLU A 352 -22.50 24.01 22.18
C GLU A 352 -23.17 23.37 23.40
N ILE A 353 -24.06 24.09 24.09
CA ILE A 353 -24.79 23.58 25.26
C ILE A 353 -25.67 22.39 24.92
N SER A 354 -26.22 22.36 23.70
CA SER A 354 -27.11 21.29 23.23
C SER A 354 -26.37 19.95 23.04
N MET A 355 -25.04 19.97 22.91
CA MET A 355 -24.21 18.80 22.66
C MET A 355 -23.48 18.35 23.93
N ALA A 356 -23.37 17.04 24.13
CA ALA A 356 -22.55 16.47 25.21
C ALA A 356 -21.07 16.72 24.89
N HIS A 357 -20.48 17.72 25.53
CA HIS A 357 -19.08 18.11 25.34
C HIS A 357 -18.31 18.10 26.67
N PHE A 358 -17.02 17.77 26.59
CA PHE A 358 -16.10 17.85 27.73
C PHE A 358 -14.76 18.43 27.25
N PRO A 359 -14.69 19.76 27.08
CA PRO A 359 -13.50 20.46 26.63
C PRO A 359 -12.46 20.50 27.75
N HIS A 360 -11.18 20.56 27.35
CA HIS A 360 -10.07 20.61 28.30
C HIS A 360 -10.11 21.85 29.21
N SER A 361 -10.80 22.93 28.79
CA SER A 361 -11.00 24.14 29.59
C SER A 361 -11.68 23.87 30.94
N PHE A 362 -12.57 22.87 31.01
CA PHE A 362 -13.25 22.46 32.25
C PHE A 362 -12.27 21.92 33.30
N VAL A 363 -11.14 21.36 32.86
CA VAL A 363 -10.11 20.76 33.73
C VAL A 363 -8.96 21.73 33.97
N ARG A 364 -8.47 22.42 32.93
CA ARG A 364 -7.25 23.25 32.97
C ARG A 364 -7.31 24.36 34.03
N GLY A 365 -8.42 25.09 34.10
CA GLY A 365 -8.60 26.19 35.06
C GLY A 365 -8.67 25.70 36.51
N TYR A 366 -9.27 24.53 36.71
CA TYR A 366 -9.48 23.89 38.01
C TYR A 366 -8.16 23.37 38.62
N ILE A 367 -7.30 22.76 37.80
CA ILE A 367 -5.96 22.30 38.25
C ILE A 367 -5.09 23.46 38.72
N GLY A 368 -5.17 24.62 38.06
CA GLY A 368 -4.40 25.82 38.43
C GLY A 368 -4.72 26.37 39.82
N GLN A 369 -5.91 26.07 40.36
CA GLN A 369 -6.31 26.49 41.72
C GLN A 369 -5.63 25.66 42.82
N PHE A 370 -5.27 24.41 42.55
CA PHE A 370 -4.57 23.54 43.50
C PHE A 370 -3.06 23.76 43.56
N ARG A 371 -2.50 24.60 42.67
CA ARG A 371 -1.07 24.96 42.61
C ARG A 371 -0.71 26.24 43.36
N ARG A 372 -1.69 26.95 43.93
CA ARG A 372 -1.47 28.18 44.70
C ARG A 372 -1.42 27.92 46.19
#